data_AF-A0A4Q6AIX7-F1
#
_entry.id   AF-A0A4Q6AIX7-F1
#
_cell.length_a   1.000
_cell.length_b   1.000
_cell.length_c   1.000
_cell.angle_alpha   90.00
_cell.angle_beta   90.00
_cell.angle_gamma   90.00
#
_symmetry.space_group_name_H-M   'P 1'
#
loop_
_entity.id
_entity.type
_entity.pdbx_description
1 polymer ?
#
loop_
_entity_poly.entity_id
_entity_poly.type
_entity_poly.pdbx_seq_one_letter_code
_entity_poly.pdbx_strand_id
1 'polypeptide(L)'
;MSSKVVIINAFEPEDFFIAQLSKAYDNALSEIGIAAELLFVNNMNFSFTPFPADFTYDTLESDLQKSVDVIKRASTVAFFTSANKEKVVPIFTQFVSRLFHLKEGTINSDIWGNIHAYSKTLRIITVLDDPDTWKQFRNNRKASLVPIPKINFGLFGFGQIYSRTFGYLKDGYVLNDYALKSMKLMSTIADKELGQ
;
A
#
# COMPACT_ATOMS: atom_id res chain seq x y z
N MET A 1 11.57 -4.58 -20.54
CA MET A 1 10.80 -5.54 -19.71
C MET A 1 9.41 -4.94 -19.50
N SER A 2 8.34 -5.73 -19.54
CA SER A 2 7.00 -5.21 -19.20
C SER A 2 7.00 -4.81 -17.73
N SER A 3 6.66 -3.55 -17.41
CA SER A 3 6.46 -3.11 -16.03
C SER A 3 5.36 -3.96 -15.40
N LYS A 4 5.60 -4.44 -14.17
CA LYS A 4 4.65 -5.24 -13.40
C LYS A 4 4.25 -4.46 -12.17
N VAL A 5 3.00 -4.03 -12.12
CA VAL A 5 2.45 -3.28 -10.99
C VAL A 5 1.64 -4.21 -10.11
N VAL A 6 1.77 -4.05 -8.81
CA VAL A 6 0.96 -4.75 -7.83
C VAL A 6 0.22 -3.72 -7.01
N ILE A 7 -1.09 -3.89 -6.89
CA ILE A 7 -1.95 -3.05 -6.06
C ILE A 7 -2.36 -3.86 -4.84
N ILE A 8 -1.99 -3.38 -3.66
CA ILE A 8 -2.35 -3.97 -2.37
C ILE A 8 -3.39 -3.08 -1.72
N ASN A 9 -4.63 -3.58 -1.70
CA ASN A 9 -5.80 -2.95 -1.12
C ASN A 9 -5.99 -3.45 0.31
N ALA A 10 -6.03 -2.54 1.26
CA ALA A 10 -6.22 -2.83 2.67
C ALA A 10 -7.17 -1.82 3.31
N PHE A 11 -8.31 -1.65 2.67
CA PHE A 11 -9.41 -0.79 3.08
C PHE A 11 -10.63 -1.64 3.38
N GLU A 12 -11.46 -1.20 4.32
CA GLU A 12 -12.68 -1.89 4.70
C GLU A 12 -13.78 -1.72 3.62
N PRO A 13 -14.75 -2.63 3.53
CA PRO A 13 -15.84 -2.53 2.54
C PRO A 13 -16.60 -1.19 2.58
N GLU A 14 -16.70 -0.57 3.76
CA GLU A 14 -17.29 0.76 3.95
C GLU A 14 -16.45 1.92 3.40
N ASP A 15 -15.16 1.71 3.12
CA ASP A 15 -14.24 2.76 2.67
C ASP A 15 -14.40 3.03 1.16
N PHE A 16 -15.54 3.60 0.78
CA PHE A 16 -15.92 3.79 -0.61
C PHE A 16 -14.88 4.58 -1.42
N PHE A 17 -14.29 5.64 -0.84
CA PHE A 17 -13.44 6.53 -1.61
C PHE A 17 -12.09 5.93 -2.00
N ILE A 18 -11.40 5.28 -1.06
CA ILE A 18 -10.12 4.62 -1.35
C ILE A 18 -10.30 3.46 -2.34
N ALA A 19 -11.45 2.77 -2.30
CA ALA A 19 -11.82 1.77 -3.30
C ALA A 19 -11.95 2.40 -4.69
N GLN A 20 -12.59 3.57 -4.81
CA GLN A 20 -12.67 4.30 -6.08
C GLN A 20 -11.29 4.77 -6.58
N LEU A 21 -10.40 5.23 -5.68
CA LEU A 21 -9.04 5.61 -6.05
C LEU A 21 -8.22 4.42 -6.56
N SER A 22 -8.31 3.28 -5.88
CA SER A 22 -7.64 2.04 -6.30
C SER A 22 -8.13 1.59 -7.68
N LYS A 23 -9.45 1.57 -7.89
CA LYS A 23 -10.05 1.25 -9.18
C LYS A 23 -9.66 2.25 -10.28
N ALA A 24 -9.62 3.54 -9.98
CA ALA A 24 -9.21 4.55 -10.95
C ALA A 24 -7.73 4.37 -11.35
N TYR A 25 -6.87 3.97 -10.42
CA TYR A 25 -5.47 3.66 -10.71
C TYR A 25 -5.32 2.40 -11.57
N ASP A 26 -6.01 1.30 -11.22
CA ASP A 26 -6.02 0.06 -12.00
C ASP A 26 -6.52 0.28 -13.44
N ASN A 27 -7.64 1.00 -13.60
CA ASN A 27 -8.17 1.37 -14.92
C ASN A 27 -7.14 2.18 -15.73
N ALA A 28 -6.49 3.17 -15.10
CA ALA A 28 -5.51 3.99 -15.78
C ALA A 28 -4.26 3.20 -16.20
N LEU A 29 -3.81 2.24 -15.38
CA LEU A 29 -2.73 1.33 -15.77
C LEU A 29 -3.13 0.47 -16.97
N SER A 30 -4.36 -0.05 -16.97
CA SER A 30 -4.89 -0.84 -18.09
C SER A 30 -4.97 -0.02 -19.39
N GLU A 31 -5.39 1.24 -19.32
CA GLU A 31 -5.44 2.17 -20.47
C GLU A 31 -4.07 2.39 -21.12
N ILE A 32 -2.98 2.33 -20.34
CA ILE A 32 -1.60 2.44 -20.83
C ILE A 32 -0.94 1.08 -21.10
N GLY A 33 -1.72 -0.01 -21.10
CA GLY A 33 -1.25 -1.36 -21.44
C GLY A 33 -0.50 -2.08 -20.32
N ILE A 34 -0.64 -1.65 -19.07
CA ILE A 34 -0.05 -2.29 -17.89
C ILE A 34 -1.15 -3.02 -17.11
N ALA A 35 -1.04 -4.35 -17.02
CA ALA A 35 -1.91 -5.12 -16.13
C ALA A 35 -1.37 -5.09 -14.70
N ALA A 36 -2.23 -4.74 -13.74
CA ALA A 36 -1.91 -4.81 -12.32
C ALA A 36 -2.36 -6.15 -11.71
N GLU A 37 -1.57 -6.69 -10.79
CA GLU A 37 -2.02 -7.78 -9.93
C GLU A 37 -2.63 -7.19 -8.64
N LEU A 38 -3.90 -7.52 -8.37
CA LEU A 38 -4.65 -7.00 -7.23
C LEU A 38 -4.59 -7.97 -6.04
N LEU A 39 -4.20 -7.46 -4.87
CA LEU A 39 -4.20 -8.18 -3.61
C LEU A 39 -5.11 -7.45 -2.61
N PHE A 40 -6.06 -8.17 -2.00
CA PHE A 40 -6.97 -7.62 -1.00
C PHE A 40 -6.61 -8.17 0.37
N VAL A 41 -5.91 -7.38 1.17
CA VAL A 41 -5.40 -7.77 2.49
C VAL A 41 -6.51 -8.19 3.43
N ASN A 42 -7.68 -7.55 3.33
CA ASN A 42 -8.86 -7.87 4.14
C ASN A 42 -9.44 -9.26 3.87
N ASN A 43 -9.11 -9.85 2.72
CA ASN A 43 -9.53 -11.21 2.35
C ASN A 43 -8.44 -12.25 2.61
N MET A 44 -7.27 -11.85 3.13
CA MET A 44 -6.17 -12.76 3.42
C MET A 44 -6.33 -13.39 4.81
N ASN A 45 -5.91 -14.64 4.93
CA ASN A 45 -5.88 -15.38 6.17
C ASN A 45 -4.44 -15.49 6.69
N PHE A 46 -4.10 -14.64 7.67
CA PHE A 46 -2.80 -14.65 8.32
C PHE A 46 -2.93 -14.23 9.79
N SER A 47 -2.04 -14.76 10.64
CA SER A 47 -2.00 -14.43 12.06
C SER A 47 -1.65 -12.97 12.33
N PHE A 48 -2.22 -12.37 13.37
CA PHE A 48 -1.83 -11.03 13.83
C PHE A 48 -0.71 -11.10 14.88
N THR A 49 -0.27 -12.30 15.23
CA THR A 49 0.86 -12.49 16.13
C THR A 49 2.15 -12.04 15.45
N PRO A 50 3.02 -11.24 16.11
CA PRO A 50 4.34 -10.92 15.61
C PRO A 50 5.12 -12.19 15.24
N PHE A 51 5.94 -12.12 14.19
CA PHE A 51 6.77 -13.26 13.81
C PHE A 51 7.76 -13.62 14.93
N PRO A 52 7.87 -14.91 15.30
CA PRO A 52 9.06 -15.44 15.95
C PRO A 52 10.33 -15.10 15.18
N ALA A 53 11.47 -14.99 15.87
CA ALA A 53 12.74 -14.57 15.28
C ALA A 53 13.21 -15.47 14.11
N ASP A 54 12.78 -16.73 14.07
CA ASP A 54 13.24 -17.75 13.12
C ASP A 54 12.19 -18.15 12.07
N PHE A 55 11.46 -17.16 11.52
CA PHE A 55 10.57 -17.42 10.39
C PHE A 55 11.32 -17.47 9.06
N THR A 56 10.97 -18.43 8.21
CA THR A 56 11.46 -18.57 6.83
C THR A 56 10.30 -18.40 5.86
N TYR A 57 10.59 -18.31 4.55
CA TYR A 57 9.54 -18.27 3.53
C TYR A 57 8.56 -19.46 3.65
N ASP A 58 9.09 -20.67 3.89
CA ASP A 58 8.28 -21.89 3.93
C ASP A 58 7.35 -21.98 5.15
N THR A 59 7.63 -21.22 6.21
CA THR A 59 6.78 -21.17 7.40
C THR A 59 5.71 -20.10 7.34
N LEU A 60 5.74 -19.20 6.33
CA LEU A 60 4.71 -18.19 6.12
C LEU A 60 3.37 -18.82 5.73
N GLU A 61 2.27 -18.19 6.15
CA GLU A 61 0.95 -18.52 5.63
C GLU A 61 0.89 -18.27 4.11
N SER A 62 0.13 -19.11 3.40
CA SER A 62 0.04 -19.11 1.93
C SER A 62 -0.26 -17.73 1.32
N ASP A 63 -1.10 -16.92 1.96
CA ASP A 63 -1.43 -15.58 1.47
C ASP A 63 -0.25 -14.60 1.60
N LEU A 64 0.57 -14.75 2.65
CA LEU A 64 1.79 -13.97 2.82
C LEU A 64 2.89 -14.43 1.85
N GLN A 65 3.02 -15.74 1.62
CA GLN A 65 3.92 -16.28 0.59
C GLN A 65 3.58 -15.71 -0.79
N LYS A 66 2.31 -15.78 -1.18
CA LYS A 66 1.82 -15.19 -2.44
C LYS A 66 2.15 -13.70 -2.51
N SER A 67 1.92 -12.96 -1.44
CA SER A 67 2.22 -11.53 -1.39
C SER A 67 3.72 -11.25 -1.60
N VAL A 68 4.60 -12.01 -0.94
CA VAL A 68 6.06 -11.91 -1.11
C VAL A 68 6.46 -12.17 -2.56
N ASP A 69 5.97 -13.25 -3.16
CA ASP A 69 6.28 -13.62 -4.54
C ASP A 69 5.88 -12.54 -5.55
N VAL A 70 4.69 -11.99 -5.36
CA VAL A 70 4.12 -10.96 -6.22
C VAL A 70 4.91 -9.66 -6.07
N ILE A 71 5.24 -9.25 -4.84
CA ILE A 71 6.09 -8.08 -4.57
C ILE A 71 7.50 -8.23 -5.16
N LYS A 72 8.13 -9.41 -5.01
CA LYS A 72 9.46 -9.68 -5.56
C LYS A 72 9.51 -9.51 -7.08
N ARG A 73 8.43 -9.88 -7.80
CA ARG A 73 8.36 -9.78 -9.27
C ARG A 73 7.91 -8.41 -9.78
N ALA A 74 7.36 -7.56 -8.93
CA ALA A 74 6.86 -6.23 -9.31
C ALA A 74 7.99 -5.21 -9.51
N SER A 75 7.85 -4.33 -10.49
CA SER A 75 8.63 -3.08 -10.57
C SER A 75 8.05 -2.02 -9.64
N THR A 76 6.72 -1.98 -9.52
CA THR A 76 6.00 -1.02 -8.67
C THR A 76 5.00 -1.72 -7.77
N VAL A 77 4.98 -1.32 -6.50
CA VAL A 77 3.98 -1.73 -5.52
C VAL A 77 3.19 -0.50 -5.09
N ALA A 78 1.87 -0.58 -5.11
CA ALA A 78 0.98 0.49 -4.70
C ALA A 78 0.10 0.03 -3.53
N PHE A 79 0.28 0.63 -2.36
CA PHE A 79 -0.56 0.44 -1.19
C PHE A 79 -1.75 1.40 -1.23
N PHE A 80 -2.95 0.88 -1.08
CA PHE A 80 -4.18 1.65 -0.91
C PHE A 80 -4.79 1.29 0.45
N THR A 81 -4.89 2.29 1.32
CA THR A 81 -5.30 2.10 2.72
C THR A 81 -6.05 3.32 3.25
N SER A 82 -6.83 3.13 4.29
CA SER A 82 -7.53 4.18 5.02
C SER A 82 -6.98 4.30 6.44
N ALA A 83 -7.16 5.48 7.05
CA ALA A 83 -6.94 5.67 8.48
C ALA A 83 -7.91 6.71 9.03
N ASN A 84 -8.35 6.52 10.26
CA ASN A 84 -9.11 7.50 11.03
C ASN A 84 -8.55 7.60 12.46
N LYS A 85 -9.13 8.49 13.27
CA LYS A 85 -8.66 8.84 14.61
C LYS A 85 -8.60 7.64 15.57
N GLU A 86 -9.43 6.63 15.36
CA GLU A 86 -9.58 5.47 16.25
C GLU A 86 -9.04 4.17 15.61
N LYS A 87 -8.99 4.10 14.28
CA LYS A 87 -8.62 2.94 13.49
C LYS A 87 -7.58 3.36 12.45
N VAL A 88 -6.34 3.03 12.73
CA VAL A 88 -5.45 2.57 11.66
C VAL A 88 -5.93 1.17 11.31
N VAL A 89 -6.25 0.86 10.04
CA VAL A 89 -6.74 -0.47 9.62
C VAL A 89 -5.79 -1.54 10.18
N PRO A 90 -6.20 -2.27 11.25
CA PRO A 90 -5.24 -3.06 12.01
C PRO A 90 -4.61 -4.14 11.14
N ILE A 91 -5.43 -4.72 10.26
CA ILE A 91 -4.99 -5.77 9.35
C ILE A 91 -3.92 -5.28 8.34
N PHE A 92 -4.01 -4.05 7.85
CA PHE A 92 -2.97 -3.48 6.98
C PHE A 92 -1.65 -3.29 7.74
N THR A 93 -1.73 -2.74 8.95
CA THR A 93 -0.53 -2.52 9.77
C THR A 93 0.12 -3.84 10.16
N GLN A 94 -0.68 -4.86 10.49
CA GLN A 94 -0.15 -6.20 10.77
C GLN A 94 0.46 -6.83 9.51
N PHE A 95 -0.21 -6.75 8.36
CA PHE A 95 0.32 -7.22 7.09
C PHE A 95 1.70 -6.61 6.78
N VAL A 96 1.78 -5.27 6.86
CA VAL A 96 3.01 -4.52 6.60
C VAL A 96 4.08 -4.84 7.65
N SER A 97 3.73 -4.85 8.94
CA SER A 97 4.66 -5.18 10.02
C SER A 97 5.19 -6.60 9.92
N ARG A 98 4.36 -7.55 9.46
CA ARG A 98 4.76 -8.93 9.26
C ARG A 98 5.69 -9.05 8.07
N LEU A 99 5.27 -8.60 6.88
CA LEU A 99 6.09 -8.76 5.69
C LEU A 99 7.42 -8.01 5.78
N PHE A 100 7.41 -6.79 6.31
CA PHE A 100 8.56 -5.89 6.31
C PHE A 100 9.22 -5.77 7.70
N HIS A 101 9.27 -6.86 8.46
CA HIS A 101 10.03 -6.91 9.73
C HIS A 101 11.53 -7.08 9.49
N LEU A 102 12.32 -6.69 10.49
CA LEU A 102 13.76 -6.94 10.53
C LEU A 102 14.05 -8.11 11.47
N LYS A 103 14.91 -9.03 11.02
CA LYS A 103 15.53 -10.09 11.82
C LYS A 103 16.87 -9.56 12.32
N GLU A 104 17.00 -9.39 13.64
CA GLU A 104 18.22 -8.88 14.28
C GLU A 104 18.72 -7.54 13.69
N GLY A 105 17.79 -6.65 13.32
CA GLY A 105 18.10 -5.35 12.72
C GLY A 105 18.47 -5.40 11.23
N THR A 106 18.45 -6.58 10.61
CA THR A 106 18.69 -6.80 9.19
C THR A 106 17.46 -7.39 8.50
N ILE A 107 17.48 -7.48 7.18
CA ILE A 107 16.37 -8.06 6.43
C ILE A 107 16.41 -9.56 6.60
N ASN A 108 15.24 -10.17 6.81
CA ASN A 108 15.12 -11.61 6.81
C ASN A 108 15.31 -12.16 5.37
N SER A 109 16.55 -12.55 5.03
CA SER A 109 16.91 -13.11 3.72
C SER A 109 16.21 -14.44 3.44
N ASP A 110 15.82 -15.18 4.48
CA ASP A 110 15.11 -16.45 4.34
C ASP A 110 13.67 -16.25 3.79
N ILE A 111 13.15 -15.02 3.87
CA ILE A 111 11.89 -14.61 3.23
C ILE A 111 12.17 -13.84 1.94
N TRP A 112 13.02 -12.82 2.00
CA TRP A 112 13.17 -11.83 0.92
C TRP A 112 14.21 -12.17 -0.14
N GLY A 113 15.08 -13.16 0.13
CA GLY A 113 16.20 -13.52 -0.74
C GLY A 113 17.21 -12.38 -0.88
N ASN A 114 17.87 -12.29 -2.03
CA ASN A 114 18.83 -11.24 -2.33
C ASN A 114 18.12 -9.94 -2.77
N ILE A 115 17.86 -9.05 -1.81
CA ILE A 115 17.14 -7.78 -2.01
C ILE A 115 17.96 -6.72 -2.77
N HIS A 116 19.30 -6.81 -2.76
CA HIS A 116 20.17 -5.76 -3.27
C HIS A 116 20.09 -5.59 -4.80
N ALA A 117 19.50 -6.56 -5.49
CA ALA A 117 19.20 -6.49 -6.91
C ALA A 117 17.87 -5.76 -7.22
N TYR A 118 17.08 -5.42 -6.21
CA TYR A 118 15.78 -4.78 -6.40
C TYR A 118 15.94 -3.26 -6.50
N SER A 119 15.40 -2.69 -7.58
CA SER A 119 15.13 -1.26 -7.69
C SER A 119 13.65 -1.09 -7.99
N LYS A 120 12.86 -0.96 -6.91
CA LYS A 120 11.39 -0.91 -6.99
C LYS A 120 10.87 0.46 -6.61
N THR A 121 9.70 0.78 -7.14
CA THR A 121 8.91 1.94 -6.74
C THR A 121 7.83 1.52 -5.76
N LEU A 122 7.72 2.23 -4.64
CA LEU A 122 6.63 2.12 -3.70
C LEU A 122 5.72 3.35 -3.81
N ARG A 123 4.43 3.13 -4.02
CA ARG A 123 3.39 4.15 -3.93
C ARG A 123 2.51 3.87 -2.72
N ILE A 124 2.25 4.90 -1.93
CA ILE A 124 1.42 4.84 -0.75
C ILE A 124 0.28 5.81 -0.94
N ILE A 125 -0.93 5.31 -1.09
CA ILE A 125 -2.15 6.09 -1.19
C ILE A 125 -2.97 5.86 0.07
N THR A 126 -3.17 6.93 0.83
CA THR A 126 -3.92 6.90 2.09
C THR A 126 -5.13 7.82 2.02
N VAL A 127 -6.31 7.35 2.41
CA VAL A 127 -7.46 8.22 2.70
C VAL A 127 -7.57 8.41 4.21
N LEU A 128 -7.64 9.67 4.66
CA LEU A 128 -7.95 10.00 6.05
C LEU A 128 -9.46 10.18 6.17
N ASP A 129 -10.12 9.17 6.71
CA ASP A 129 -11.58 9.01 6.69
C ASP A 129 -12.29 9.73 7.84
N ASP A 130 -11.62 10.68 8.49
CA ASP A 130 -12.18 11.49 9.57
C ASP A 130 -11.82 12.98 9.37
N PRO A 131 -12.80 13.90 9.40
CA PRO A 131 -12.57 15.34 9.26
C PRO A 131 -11.54 15.92 10.23
N ASP A 132 -11.51 15.44 11.47
CA ASP A 132 -10.58 15.93 12.49
C ASP A 132 -9.15 15.49 12.18
N THR A 133 -8.95 14.22 11.85
CA THR A 133 -7.68 13.63 11.44
C THR A 133 -7.16 14.31 10.18
N TRP A 134 -8.02 14.57 9.20
CA TRP A 134 -7.66 15.34 8.00
C TRP A 134 -7.25 16.77 8.34
N LYS A 135 -7.99 17.47 9.21
CA LYS A 135 -7.64 18.82 9.66
C LYS A 135 -6.29 18.85 10.38
N GLN A 136 -6.04 17.90 11.28
CA GLN A 136 -4.76 17.77 11.98
C GLN A 136 -3.60 17.47 11.02
N PHE A 137 -3.81 16.56 10.07
CA PHE A 137 -2.82 16.23 9.06
C PHE A 137 -2.50 17.42 8.15
N ARG A 138 -3.50 18.21 7.75
CA ARG A 138 -3.27 19.43 6.95
C ARG A 138 -2.42 20.46 7.69
N ASN A 139 -2.62 20.61 9.00
CA ASN A 139 -1.91 21.61 9.79
C ASN A 139 -0.46 21.21 10.08
N ASN A 140 -0.22 19.94 10.40
CA ASN A 140 1.06 19.52 10.99
C ASN A 140 1.77 18.38 10.24
N ARG A 141 1.14 17.79 9.22
CA ARG A 141 1.67 16.64 8.44
C ARG A 141 2.22 15.52 9.32
N LYS A 142 1.64 15.29 10.51
CA LYS A 142 2.14 14.32 11.47
C LYS A 142 2.09 12.91 10.86
N ALA A 143 3.26 12.27 10.75
CA ALA A 143 3.40 10.92 10.20
C ALA A 143 2.65 9.85 11.02
N SER A 144 2.39 10.10 12.31
CA SER A 144 1.62 9.20 13.16
C SER A 144 0.14 9.08 12.77
N LEU A 145 -0.35 9.94 11.87
CA LEU A 145 -1.74 9.95 11.42
C LEU A 145 -1.96 9.12 10.14
N VAL A 146 -0.90 8.54 9.57
CA VAL A 146 -0.99 7.63 8.41
C VAL A 146 -0.61 6.21 8.84
N PRO A 147 -1.25 5.17 8.28
CA PRO A 147 -1.18 3.79 8.77
C PRO A 147 0.10 3.07 8.35
N ILE A 148 1.15 3.81 8.00
CA ILE A 148 2.43 3.23 7.60
C ILE A 148 3.43 3.41 8.73
N PRO A 149 3.89 2.30 9.35
CA PRO A 149 4.86 2.37 10.42
C PRO A 149 6.17 3.03 9.90
N LYS A 150 7.07 3.38 10.82
CA LYS A 150 8.43 3.85 10.52
C LYS A 150 9.31 2.74 9.91
N ILE A 151 8.83 2.03 8.89
CA ILE A 151 9.54 1.00 8.17
C ILE A 151 10.45 1.68 7.16
N ASN A 152 11.72 1.31 7.19
CA ASN A 152 12.65 1.67 6.15
C ASN A 152 12.47 0.74 4.94
N PHE A 153 11.48 1.03 4.09
CA PHE A 153 11.24 0.28 2.85
C PHE A 153 12.46 0.28 1.91
N GLY A 154 13.40 1.21 2.06
CA GLY A 154 14.65 1.20 1.33
C GLY A 154 15.49 -0.05 1.61
N LEU A 155 15.41 -0.63 2.82
CA LEU A 155 16.01 -1.92 3.12
C LEU A 155 15.42 -3.00 2.21
N PHE A 156 14.11 -2.98 1.97
CA PHE A 156 13.39 -3.96 1.15
C PHE A 156 13.46 -3.70 -0.37
N GLY A 157 14.44 -2.94 -0.84
CA GLY A 157 14.69 -2.73 -2.27
C GLY A 157 13.79 -1.68 -2.94
N PHE A 158 13.03 -0.91 -2.16
CA PHE A 158 12.26 0.23 -2.66
C PHE A 158 13.13 1.47 -2.72
N GLY A 159 13.78 1.70 -3.87
CA GLY A 159 14.66 2.86 -4.09
C GLY A 159 13.90 4.17 -4.25
N GLN A 160 12.63 4.11 -4.64
CA GLN A 160 11.75 5.28 -4.77
C GLN A 160 10.48 5.06 -3.98
N ILE A 161 10.15 5.99 -3.08
CA ILE A 161 8.95 5.91 -2.23
C ILE A 161 8.16 7.20 -2.40
N TYR A 162 6.92 7.08 -2.87
CA TYR A 162 5.99 8.19 -3.06
C TYR A 162 4.76 7.98 -2.19
N SER A 163 4.44 8.96 -1.34
CA SER A 163 3.23 8.94 -0.54
C SER A 163 2.27 10.05 -0.95
N ARG A 164 0.98 9.74 -0.91
CA ARG A 164 -0.09 10.71 -1.13
C ARG A 164 -1.26 10.41 -0.22
N THR A 165 -1.73 11.47 0.43
CA THR A 165 -2.82 11.40 1.39
C THR A 165 -3.98 12.26 0.92
N PHE A 166 -5.17 11.66 0.88
CA PHE A 166 -6.43 12.30 0.53
C PHE A 166 -7.27 12.48 1.80
N GLY A 167 -8.11 13.51 1.79
CA GLY A 167 -9.06 13.75 2.87
C GLY A 167 -10.37 13.01 2.62
N TYR A 168 -11.12 12.83 3.71
CA TYR A 168 -12.48 12.32 3.76
C TYR A 168 -13.43 12.99 2.74
N LEU A 169 -14.35 12.20 2.16
CA LEU A 169 -15.51 12.69 1.43
C LEU A 169 -16.64 12.95 2.42
N LYS A 170 -17.10 14.20 2.56
CA LYS A 170 -18.22 14.54 3.45
C LYS A 170 -19.40 13.56 3.30
N ASP A 171 -19.90 13.05 4.42
CA ASP A 171 -21.14 12.26 4.49
C ASP A 171 -22.25 12.87 3.62
N GLY A 172 -22.88 12.01 2.82
CA GLY A 172 -23.99 12.38 1.94
C GLY A 172 -23.61 12.93 0.55
N TYR A 173 -22.32 13.15 0.26
CA TYR A 173 -21.87 13.57 -1.07
C TYR A 173 -21.26 12.40 -1.85
N VAL A 174 -22.06 11.79 -2.74
CA VAL A 174 -21.55 10.91 -3.79
C VAL A 174 -20.72 11.75 -4.77
N LEU A 175 -19.45 11.41 -4.95
CA LEU A 175 -18.54 11.91 -6.02
C LEU A 175 -18.57 13.43 -6.27
N ASN A 176 -18.21 14.23 -5.27
CA ASN A 176 -18.01 15.67 -5.48
C ASN A 176 -16.79 15.98 -6.39
N ASP A 177 -16.63 17.24 -6.79
CA ASP A 177 -15.51 17.69 -7.63
C ASP A 177 -14.13 17.32 -7.08
N TYR A 178 -13.99 17.26 -5.75
CA TYR A 178 -12.75 16.85 -5.11
C TYR A 178 -12.46 15.36 -5.35
N ALA A 179 -13.46 14.50 -5.24
CA ALA A 179 -13.36 13.08 -5.54
C ALA A 179 -12.99 12.85 -7.01
N LEU A 180 -13.68 13.53 -7.94
CA LEU A 180 -13.42 13.44 -9.38
C LEU A 180 -11.98 13.89 -9.72
N LYS A 181 -11.52 15.01 -9.17
CA LYS A 181 -10.14 15.48 -9.35
C LYS A 181 -9.11 14.49 -8.77
N SER A 182 -9.43 13.88 -7.64
CA SER A 182 -8.55 12.89 -7.00
C SER A 182 -8.47 11.58 -7.79
N MET A 183 -9.57 11.13 -8.38
CA MET A 183 -9.57 9.98 -9.29
C MET A 183 -8.81 10.29 -10.58
N LYS A 184 -9.02 11.46 -11.20
CA LYS A 184 -8.27 11.88 -12.40
C LYS A 184 -6.75 11.92 -12.16
N LEU A 185 -6.36 12.30 -10.95
CA LEU A 185 -4.96 12.29 -10.55
C LEU A 185 -4.36 10.89 -10.53
N MET A 186 -5.15 9.83 -10.31
CA MET A 186 -4.64 8.45 -10.40
C MET A 186 -4.11 8.13 -11.79
N SER A 187 -4.73 8.68 -12.84
CA SER A 187 -4.21 8.58 -14.22
C SER A 187 -2.83 9.21 -14.34
N THR A 188 -2.65 10.42 -13.82
CA THR A 188 -1.33 11.09 -13.81
C THR A 188 -0.27 10.33 -13.01
N ILE A 189 -0.69 9.56 -11.99
CA ILE A 189 0.23 8.69 -11.25
C ILE A 189 0.58 7.45 -12.08
N ALA A 190 -0.40 6.83 -12.74
CA ALA A 190 -0.20 5.67 -13.61
C ALA A 190 0.70 6.00 -14.81
N ASP A 191 0.57 7.20 -15.41
CA ASP A 191 1.42 7.65 -16.52
C ASP A 191 2.93 7.60 -16.18
N LYS A 192 3.28 7.76 -14.90
CA LYS A 192 4.68 7.70 -14.44
C LYS A 192 5.25 6.29 -14.49
N GLU A 193 4.43 5.25 -14.64
CA GLU A 193 4.87 3.86 -14.78
C GLU A 193 5.40 3.54 -16.18
N LEU A 194 5.12 4.38 -17.20
CA LEU A 194 5.67 4.23 -18.56
C LEU A 194 7.12 4.70 -18.68
N GLY A 195 7.56 5.61 -17.79
CA GLY A 195 8.87 6.24 -17.84
C GLY A 195 9.93 5.59 -16.93
N GLN A 196 9.63 4.44 -16.34
CA GLN A 196 10.51 3.66 -15.44
C GLN A 196 10.84 2.31 -16.06
#